data_AF-A0A936F945-F1
#
_entry.id   AF-A0A936F945-F1
#
_cell.length_a   1.000
_cell.length_b   1.000
_cell.length_c   1.000
_cell.angle_alpha   90.00
_cell.angle_beta   90.00
_cell.angle_gamma   90.00
#
_symmetry.space_group_name_H-M   'P 1'
#
loop_
_entity.id
_entity.type
_entity.pdbx_description
1 polymer ?
#
loop_
_entity_poly.entity_id
_entity_poly.type
_entity_poly.pdbx_seq_one_letter_code
_entity_poly.pdbx_strand_id
1 'polypeptide(L)'
;MRIIVLFNLKDGVDPAAYEAWARGSDIPAVNALGSVIRFTVHKSLGLFGSGEAAPYQYVEVIDIADMEGFVGDISTAAFQEMAKPFQDFADNPQFILTENL
;
A
#
# COMPACT_ATOMS: atom_id res chain seq x y z
N MET A 1 -9.20 -3.46 -12.32
CA MET A 1 -9.12 -2.04 -11.91
C MET A 1 -7.94 -1.86 -10.97
N ARG A 2 -7.61 -0.63 -10.54
CA ARG A 2 -6.46 -0.40 -9.66
C ARG A 2 -6.82 0.51 -8.49
N ILE A 3 -6.27 0.19 -7.33
CA ILE A 3 -6.26 1.05 -6.16
C ILE A 3 -4.85 1.61 -6.01
N ILE A 4 -4.75 2.93 -5.87
CA ILE A 4 -3.50 3.63 -5.57
C ILE A 4 -3.56 4.10 -4.13
N VAL A 5 -2.56 3.75 -3.33
CA VAL A 5 -2.44 4.19 -1.94
C VAL A 5 -1.28 5.16 -1.83
N LEU A 6 -1.54 6.36 -1.30
CA LEU A 6 -0.53 7.41 -1.10
C LEU A 6 -0.40 7.71 0.38
N PHE A 7 0.81 7.66 0.93
CA PHE A 7 1.01 7.94 2.34
C PHE A 7 2.43 8.41 2.69
N ASN A 8 2.51 9.03 3.87
CA ASN A 8 3.74 9.33 4.58
C ASN A 8 3.81 8.46 5.83
N LEU A 9 5.00 8.26 6.38
CA LEU A 9 5.14 7.63 7.69
C LEU A 9 4.79 8.63 8.79
N LYS A 10 4.24 8.12 9.89
CA LYS A 10 4.01 8.90 11.10
C LYS A 10 5.34 9.41 11.69
N ASP A 11 5.26 10.51 12.43
CA ASP A 11 6.40 11.06 13.15
C ASP A 11 7.04 10.02 14.08
N GLY A 12 8.36 9.89 13.99
CA GLY A 12 9.15 8.96 14.81
C GLY A 12 9.18 7.51 14.30
N VAL A 13 8.44 7.17 13.25
CA VAL A 13 8.55 5.85 12.60
C VAL A 13 9.88 5.76 11.85
N ASP A 14 10.63 4.69 12.10
CA ASP A 14 11.84 4.37 11.32
C ASP A 14 11.44 3.82 9.93
N PRO A 15 11.85 4.46 8.83
CA PRO A 15 11.61 3.94 7.48
C PRO A 15 12.15 2.53 7.27
N ALA A 16 13.28 2.16 7.89
CA ALA A 16 13.84 0.82 7.73
C ALA A 16 12.96 -0.26 8.38
N ALA A 17 12.32 0.05 9.50
CA ALA A 17 11.36 -0.85 10.16
C ALA A 17 10.11 -1.06 9.29
N TYR A 18 9.56 0.03 8.75
CA TYR A 18 8.45 -0.05 7.80
C TYR A 18 8.82 -0.87 6.55
N GLU A 19 9.96 -0.56 5.92
CA GLU A 19 10.38 -1.24 4.69
C GLU A 19 10.65 -2.73 4.92
N ALA A 20 11.16 -3.12 6.10
CA ALA A 20 11.37 -4.52 6.46
C ALA A 20 10.03 -5.27 6.62
N TRP A 21 9.06 -4.66 7.31
CA TRP A 21 7.71 -5.21 7.44
C TRP A 21 7.00 -5.31 6.08
N ALA A 22 7.09 -4.26 5.27
CA ALA A 22 6.46 -4.22 3.95
C ALA A 22 6.98 -5.35 3.05
N ARG A 23 8.31 -5.53 2.98
CA ARG A 23 8.93 -6.59 2.17
C ARG A 23 8.70 -8.00 2.72
N GLY A 24 8.72 -8.15 4.04
CA GLY A 24 8.69 -9.46 4.71
C GLY A 24 7.28 -10.00 4.95
N SER A 25 6.27 -9.14 5.03
CA SER A 25 4.92 -9.53 5.46
C SER A 25 3.85 -8.99 4.53
N ASP A 26 3.77 -7.67 4.37
CA ASP A 26 2.67 -7.02 3.65
C ASP A 26 2.64 -7.39 2.16
N ILE A 27 3.74 -7.13 1.45
CA ILE A 27 3.82 -7.38 0.00
C ILE A 27 3.51 -8.85 -0.34
N PRO A 28 4.12 -9.86 0.32
CA PRO A 28 3.78 -11.25 0.09
C PRO A 28 2.32 -11.60 0.43
N ALA A 29 1.80 -11.09 1.55
CA ALA A 29 0.45 -11.42 2.01
C ALA A 29 -0.64 -10.86 1.09
N VAL A 30 -0.51 -9.60 0.66
CA VAL A 30 -1.47 -8.98 -0.27
C VAL A 30 -1.40 -9.65 -1.65
N ASN A 31 -0.20 -10.01 -2.13
CA ASN A 31 -0.05 -10.78 -3.39
C ASN A 31 -0.58 -12.22 -3.29
N ALA A 32 -0.84 -12.75 -2.09
CA ALA A 32 -1.41 -14.08 -1.90
C ALA A 32 -2.96 -14.08 -1.91
N LEU A 33 -3.60 -12.91 -1.92
CA LEU A 33 -5.05 -12.78 -2.01
C LEU A 33 -5.56 -13.20 -3.39
N GLY A 34 -6.67 -13.92 -3.44
CA GLY A 34 -7.20 -14.47 -4.70
C GLY A 34 -7.72 -13.41 -5.66
N SER A 35 -8.17 -12.27 -5.13
CA SER A 35 -8.63 -11.10 -5.90
C SER A 35 -7.51 -10.18 -6.38
N VAL A 36 -6.29 -10.32 -5.87
CA VAL A 36 -5.15 -9.46 -6.20
C VAL A 36 -4.36 -10.06 -7.36
N ILE A 37 -4.26 -9.32 -8.45
CA ILE A 37 -3.45 -9.68 -9.63
C ILE A 37 -1.99 -9.33 -9.37
N ARG A 38 -1.75 -8.16 -8.77
CA ARG A 38 -0.41 -7.68 -8.46
C ARG A 38 -0.46 -6.59 -7.40
N PHE A 39 0.45 -6.68 -6.43
CA PHE A 39 0.68 -5.61 -5.46
C PHE A 39 2.15 -5.21 -5.43
N THR A 40 2.39 -3.91 -5.48
CA THR A 40 3.74 -3.32 -5.40
C THR A 40 3.73 -2.07 -4.53
N VAL A 41 4.81 -1.88 -3.77
CA VAL A 41 5.06 -0.70 -2.95
C VAL A 41 6.32 0.00 -3.48
N HIS A 42 6.23 1.32 -3.67
CA HIS A 42 7.30 2.15 -4.22
C HIS A 42 7.66 3.23 -3.22
N LYS A 43 8.95 3.36 -2.92
CA LYS A 43 9.49 4.51 -2.19
C LYS A 43 9.70 5.66 -3.17
N SER A 44 9.12 6.82 -2.88
CA SER A 44 9.34 8.02 -3.67
C SER A 44 10.76 8.54 -3.49
N LEU A 45 11.40 8.90 -4.61
CA LEU A 45 12.76 9.47 -4.61
C LEU A 45 12.75 10.99 -4.77
N GLY A 46 11.62 11.58 -5.15
CA GLY A 46 11.48 13.01 -5.47
C GLY A 46 10.60 13.22 -6.70
N LEU A 47 10.39 14.48 -7.08
CA LEU A 47 9.70 14.86 -8.31
C LEU A 47 10.69 14.93 -9.47
N PHE A 48 10.35 14.23 -10.56
CA PHE A 48 11.16 14.21 -11.77
C PHE A 48 11.20 15.61 -12.43
N GLY A 49 12.39 16.09 -12.75
CA GLY A 49 12.60 17.36 -13.46
C GLY A 49 12.67 18.62 -12.60
N SER A 50 12.19 18.60 -11.35
CA SER A 50 12.32 19.74 -10.42
C SER A 50 13.37 19.52 -9.32
N GLY A 51 13.65 18.26 -8.96
CA GLY A 51 14.52 17.93 -7.82
C GLY A 51 13.86 18.17 -6.45
N GLU A 52 12.58 18.56 -6.45
CA GLU A 52 11.80 18.73 -5.22
C GLU A 52 11.43 17.37 -4.60
N ALA A 53 11.09 17.38 -3.31
CA ALA A 53 10.56 16.20 -2.64
C ALA A 53 9.18 15.82 -3.21
N ALA A 54 8.91 14.51 -3.26
CA ALA A 54 7.57 14.04 -3.57
C ALA A 54 6.61 14.35 -2.41
N PRO A 55 5.32 14.64 -2.68
CA PRO A 55 4.34 14.93 -1.64
C PRO A 55 4.00 13.72 -0.74
N TYR A 56 4.34 12.50 -1.20
CA TYR A 56 4.16 11.25 -0.47
C TYR A 56 5.45 10.43 -0.50
N GLN A 57 5.84 9.86 0.64
CA GLN A 57 7.02 9.03 0.79
C GLN A 57 6.86 7.66 0.13
N TYR A 58 5.64 7.12 0.10
CA TYR A 58 5.34 5.80 -0.45
C TYR A 58 4.09 5.80 -1.32
N VAL A 59 4.11 4.93 -2.33
CA VAL A 59 3.00 4.67 -3.24
C VAL A 59 2.77 3.17 -3.31
N GLU A 60 1.58 2.72 -2.97
CA GLU A 60 1.15 1.35 -3.25
C GLU A 60 0.29 1.30 -4.51
N VAL A 61 0.46 0.23 -5.25
CA VAL A 61 -0.32 -0.07 -6.44
C VAL A 61 -0.88 -1.47 -6.29
N ILE A 62 -2.21 -1.56 -6.14
CA ILE A 62 -2.95 -2.81 -6.02
C ILE A 62 -3.77 -2.99 -7.30
N ASP A 63 -3.36 -3.92 -8.14
CA ASP A 63 -4.14 -4.41 -9.28
C ASP A 63 -5.07 -5.51 -8.80
N ILE A 64 -6.39 -5.30 -8.96
CA ILE A 64 -7.42 -6.25 -8.52
C ILE A 64 -8.28 -6.70 -9.70
N ALA A 65 -8.74 -7.95 -9.62
CA ALA A 65 -9.67 -8.55 -10.58
C ALA A 65 -11.02 -7.80 -10.57
N ASP A 66 -11.61 -7.65 -9.38
CA ASP A 66 -12.86 -6.95 -9.15
C ASP A 66 -12.96 -6.47 -7.68
N MET A 67 -13.89 -5.55 -7.42
CA MET A 67 -14.06 -4.94 -6.10
C MET A 67 -14.72 -5.88 -5.08
N GLU A 68 -15.64 -6.76 -5.52
CA GLU A 68 -16.38 -7.64 -4.62
C GLU A 68 -15.44 -8.68 -3.99
N GLY A 69 -14.64 -9.35 -4.82
CA GLY A 69 -13.61 -10.28 -4.39
C GLY A 69 -12.57 -9.61 -3.49
N PHE A 70 -12.13 -8.40 -3.83
CA PHE A 70 -11.18 -7.67 -3.01
C PHE A 70 -11.74 -7.32 -1.63
N VAL A 71 -12.96 -6.79 -1.57
CA VAL A 71 -13.64 -6.53 -0.29
C VAL A 71 -13.81 -7.81 0.52
N GLY A 72 -14.15 -8.94 -0.13
CA GLY A 72 -14.25 -10.25 0.51
C GLY A 72 -12.93 -10.69 1.16
N ASP A 73 -11.83 -10.63 0.40
CA ASP A 73 -10.49 -11.02 0.87
C ASP A 73 -10.02 -10.16 2.07
N ILE A 74 -10.16 -8.84 1.96
CA ILE A 74 -9.68 -7.93 3.02
C ILE A 74 -10.59 -7.90 4.25
N SER A 75 -11.86 -8.32 4.14
CA SER A 75 -12.79 -8.33 5.27
C SER A 75 -12.57 -9.51 6.23
N THR A 76 -11.68 -10.44 5.89
CA THR A 76 -11.38 -11.57 6.76
C THR A 76 -10.63 -11.13 8.02
N ALA A 77 -10.92 -11.78 9.16
CA ALA A 77 -10.22 -11.48 10.41
C ALA A 77 -8.70 -11.70 10.29
N ALA A 78 -8.28 -12.72 9.53
CA ALA A 78 -6.87 -13.00 9.29
C ALA A 78 -6.17 -11.86 8.55
N PHE A 79 -6.81 -11.30 7.51
CA PHE A 79 -6.24 -10.17 6.78
C PHE A 79 -6.21 -8.90 7.63
N GLN A 80 -7.29 -8.59 8.36
CA GLN A 80 -7.35 -7.42 9.24
C GLN A 80 -6.27 -7.43 10.32
N GLU A 81 -6.00 -8.59 10.94
CA GLU A 81 -4.90 -8.74 11.91
C GLU A 81 -3.52 -8.57 11.24
N MET A 82 -3.34 -9.11 10.03
CA MET A 82 -2.10 -8.96 9.25
C MET A 82 -1.84 -7.50 8.86
N ALA A 83 -2.87 -6.77 8.45
CA ALA A 83 -2.78 -5.39 7.99
C ALA A 83 -2.72 -4.36 9.12
N LYS A 84 -3.03 -4.76 10.37
CA LYS A 84 -3.04 -3.88 11.54
C LYS A 84 -1.77 -3.03 11.72
N PRO A 85 -0.54 -3.57 11.55
CA PRO A 85 0.69 -2.78 11.69
C PRO A 85 0.79 -1.61 10.71
N PHE A 86 0.10 -1.66 9.55
CA PHE A 86 0.07 -0.55 8.61
C PHE A 86 -0.43 0.74 9.26
N GLN A 87 -1.42 0.64 10.15
CA GLN A 87 -1.97 1.78 10.88
C GLN A 87 -0.96 2.41 11.84
N ASP A 88 0.02 1.65 12.32
CA ASP A 88 1.09 2.17 13.19
C ASP A 88 2.18 2.88 12.38
N PHE A 89 2.30 2.56 11.09
CA PHE A 89 3.29 3.16 10.18
C PHE A 89 2.76 4.38 9.43
N ALA A 90 1.60 4.28 8.79
CA ALA A 90 1.11 5.26 7.83
C ALA A 90 0.35 6.42 8.50
N ASP A 91 0.72 7.65 8.15
CA ASP A 91 -0.01 8.85 8.51
C ASP A 91 -1.07 9.18 7.44
N ASN A 92 -2.34 9.08 7.83
CA ASN A 92 -3.52 9.38 7.01
C ASN A 92 -3.43 8.92 5.53
N PRO A 93 -3.27 7.60 5.28
CA PRO A 93 -3.14 7.07 3.93
C PRO A 93 -4.38 7.36 3.07
N GLN A 94 -4.17 7.73 1.81
CA GLN A 94 -5.24 8.02 0.84
C GLN A 94 -5.43 6.83 -0.09
N PHE A 95 -6.64 6.29 -0.16
CA PHE A 95 -7.00 5.17 -1.03
C PHE A 95 -7.80 5.68 -2.24
N ILE A 96 -7.21 5.58 -3.42
CA ILE A 96 -7.75 6.14 -4.66
C ILE A 96 -8.18 5.01 -5.57
N LEU A 97 -9.48 4.95 -5.90
CA LEU A 97 -10.02 4.02 -6.87
C LEU A 97 -9.81 4.55 -8.29
N THR A 98 -9.36 3.70 -9.19
CA THR A 98 -9.08 4.06 -10.59
C THR A 98 -9.67 3.02 -11.55
N GLU A 99 -10.05 3.49 -12.73
CA GLU A 99 -10.35 2.66 -13.90
C GLU A 99 -9.38 2.96 -15.04
N ASN A 100 -9.32 2.07 -16.02
CA ASN A 100 -8.60 2.34 -17.26
C ASN A 100 -9.45 3.27 -18.15
N LEU A 101 -8.79 4.16 -18.89
CA LEU A 101 -9.43 4.97 -19.94
C LEU A 101 -9.56 4.20 -21.27
#